data_AF-A0A183SYJ7-F1
#
_entry.id   AF-A0A183SYJ7-F1
#
_cell.length_a   1.000
_cell.length_b   1.000
_cell.length_c   1.000
_cell.angle_alpha   90.00
_cell.angle_beta   90.00
_cell.angle_gamma   90.00
#
_symmetry.space_group_name_H-M   'P 1'
#
loop_
_entity.id
_entity.type
_entity.pdbx_description
1 polymer ?
#
loop_
_entity_poly.entity_id
_entity_poly.type
_entity_poly.pdbx_seq_one_letter_code
_entity_poly.pdbx_strand_id
1 'polypeptide(L)'
;MEIFAILKQSKDPVVVKARNGYLRFNTRLVEATVLATFIGDCIERNEYPNHYWRALLCNGAVITTETLRRYAENQLESTRVKIEELEHHVGQHAVVLDALT
;
A
#
# COMPACT_ATOMS: atom_id res chain seq x y z
N MET A 1 -11.56 -15.02 -12.46
CA MET A 1 -10.37 -14.74 -13.31
C MET A 1 -10.71 -14.52 -14.80
N GLU A 2 -11.95 -14.75 -15.26
CA GLU A 2 -12.32 -14.60 -16.68
C GLU A 2 -12.31 -13.15 -17.20
N ILE A 3 -12.64 -12.17 -16.35
CA ILE A 3 -12.63 -10.74 -16.69
C ILE A 3 -11.25 -10.28 -17.18
N PHE A 4 -10.16 -10.73 -16.54
CA PHE A 4 -8.80 -10.39 -16.97
C PHE A 4 -8.41 -11.01 -18.32
N ALA A 5 -9.01 -12.15 -18.70
CA ALA A 5 -8.76 -12.78 -19.99
C ALA A 5 -9.44 -12.01 -21.12
N ILE A 6 -10.67 -11.53 -20.89
CA ILE A 6 -11.44 -10.68 -21.82
C ILE A 6 -10.74 -9.32 -22.01
N LEU A 7 -10.33 -8.69 -20.92
CA LEU A 7 -9.60 -7.41 -20.92
C LEU A 7 -8.19 -7.48 -21.53
N LYS A 8 -7.59 -8.67 -21.62
CA LYS A 8 -6.30 -8.88 -22.30
C LYS A 8 -6.45 -8.84 -23.82
N GLN A 9 -7.65 -9.08 -24.34
CA GLN A 9 -7.95 -9.07 -25.78
C GLN A 9 -8.58 -7.76 -26.25
N SER A 10 -9.17 -6.96 -25.34
CA SER A 10 -9.76 -5.67 -25.69
C SER A 10 -8.69 -4.67 -26.15
N LYS A 11 -8.86 -4.15 -27.37
CA LYS A 11 -8.07 -3.05 -27.94
C LYS A 11 -8.70 -1.68 -27.68
N ASP A 12 -9.85 -1.64 -27.01
CA ASP A 12 -10.53 -0.38 -26.72
C ASP A 12 -9.67 0.46 -25.74
N PRO A 13 -9.25 1.67 -26.13
CA PRO A 13 -8.44 2.55 -25.29
C PRO A 13 -9.07 2.85 -23.92
N VAL A 14 -10.40 2.92 -23.83
CA VAL A 14 -11.14 3.20 -22.58
C VAL A 14 -11.02 2.02 -21.64
N VAL A 15 -11.21 0.80 -22.15
CA VAL A 15 -11.10 -0.46 -21.41
C VAL A 15 -9.66 -0.68 -20.91
N VAL A 16 -8.66 -0.46 -21.77
CA VAL A 16 -7.24 -0.56 -21.41
C VAL A 16 -6.86 0.45 -20.33
N LYS A 17 -7.36 1.70 -20.42
CA LYS A 17 -7.11 2.74 -19.42
C LYS A 17 -7.71 2.38 -18.06
N ALA A 18 -8.96 1.92 -18.04
CA ALA A 18 -9.64 1.50 -16.82
C ALA A 18 -8.89 0.34 -16.14
N ARG A 19 -8.51 -0.68 -16.91
CA ARG A 19 -7.73 -1.83 -16.45
C ARG A 19 -6.37 -1.42 -15.88
N ASN A 20 -5.62 -0.55 -16.57
CA ASN A 20 -4.32 -0.09 -16.09
C ASN A 20 -4.45 0.73 -14.81
N GLY A 21 -5.52 1.52 -14.67
CA GLY A 21 -5.87 2.21 -13.44
C GLY A 21 -6.08 1.22 -12.29
N TYR A 22 -6.96 0.23 -12.49
CA TYR A 22 -7.22 -0.84 -11.52
C TYR A 22 -5.93 -1.54 -11.09
N LEU A 23 -5.13 -2.03 -12.05
CA LEU A 23 -3.90 -2.76 -11.76
C LEU A 23 -2.91 -1.90 -10.97
N ARG A 24 -2.77 -0.61 -11.33
CA ARG A 24 -1.87 0.30 -10.62
C ARG A 24 -2.28 0.47 -9.15
N PHE A 25 -3.56 0.70 -8.88
CA PHE A 25 -4.03 0.87 -7.50
C PHE A 25 -3.98 -0.44 -6.72
N ASN A 26 -4.31 -1.56 -7.36
CA ASN A 26 -4.27 -2.88 -6.74
C ASN A 26 -2.83 -3.30 -6.36
N THR A 27 -1.85 -3.07 -7.25
CA THR A 27 -0.44 -3.32 -6.91
C THR A 27 0.01 -2.48 -5.72
N ARG A 28 -0.35 -1.19 -5.71
CA ARG A 28 -0.01 -0.30 -4.58
C ARG A 28 -0.69 -0.72 -3.28
N LEU A 29 -1.92 -1.23 -3.35
CA LEU A 29 -2.65 -1.76 -2.20
C LEU A 29 -1.89 -2.94 -1.61
N VAL A 30 -1.52 -3.92 -2.44
CA VAL A 30 -0.74 -5.09 -2.00
C VAL A 30 0.59 -4.66 -1.39
N GLU A 31 1.32 -3.73 -2.01
CA GLU A 31 2.57 -3.18 -1.46
C GLU A 31 2.36 -2.54 -0.08
N ALA A 32 1.28 -1.75 0.09
CA ALA A 32 0.96 -1.10 1.35
C ALA A 32 0.57 -2.11 2.44
N THR A 33 -0.22 -3.14 2.10
CA THR A 33 -0.57 -4.22 3.02
C THR A 33 0.66 -4.98 3.49
N VAL A 34 1.55 -5.36 2.58
CA VAL A 34 2.82 -6.04 2.92
C VAL A 34 3.68 -5.16 3.82
N LEU A 35 3.77 -3.86 3.52
CA LEU A 35 4.49 -2.91 4.36
C LEU A 35 3.88 -2.82 5.77
N ALA A 36 2.55 -2.75 5.88
CA ALA A 36 1.87 -2.70 7.18
C ALA A 36 2.16 -3.95 8.02
N THR A 37 2.10 -5.14 7.41
CA THR A 37 2.47 -6.41 8.07
C THR A 37 3.92 -6.37 8.53
N PHE A 38 4.85 -5.97 7.65
CA PHE A 38 6.26 -5.87 7.99
C PHE A 38 6.52 -4.92 9.18
N ILE A 39 5.86 -3.76 9.22
CA ILE A 39 6.00 -2.83 10.35
C ILE A 39 5.43 -3.44 11.63
N GLY A 40 4.30 -4.15 11.53
CA GLY A 40 3.72 -4.91 12.65
C GLY A 40 4.71 -5.91 13.23
N ASP A 41 5.33 -6.73 12.38
CA ASP A 41 6.36 -7.70 12.78
C ASP A 41 7.55 -7.04 13.47
N CYS A 42 8.00 -5.88 12.98
CA CYS A 42 9.06 -5.09 13.61
C CYS A 42 8.70 -4.64 15.03
N ILE A 43 7.45 -4.19 15.25
CA ILE A 43 6.96 -3.76 16.56
C ILE A 43 6.89 -4.95 17.52
N GLU A 44 6.33 -6.07 17.08
CA GLU A 44 6.16 -7.28 17.89
C GLU A 44 7.49 -7.87 18.32
N ARG A 45 8.45 -7.96 17.40
CA ARG A 45 9.80 -8.49 17.66
C ARG A 45 10.72 -7.47 18.31
N ASN A 46 10.32 -6.20 18.33
CA ASN A 46 11.14 -5.08 18.75
C ASN A 46 12.47 -4.99 17.95
N GLU A 47 12.39 -5.29 16.65
CA GLU A 47 13.50 -5.31 15.71
C GLU A 47 13.22 -4.32 14.58
N TYR A 48 13.96 -3.21 14.54
CA TYR A 48 13.70 -2.11 13.62
C TYR A 48 14.76 -2.02 12.52
N PRO A 49 14.36 -1.78 11.26
CA PRO A 49 15.31 -1.60 10.17
C PRO A 49 16.19 -0.36 10.39
N ASN A 50 17.41 -0.41 9.86
CA ASN A 50 18.39 0.70 9.95
C ASN A 50 17.85 2.08 9.52
N HIS A 51 16.87 2.14 8.63
CA HIS A 51 16.31 3.41 8.18
C HIS A 51 15.54 4.16 9.28
N TYR A 52 14.95 3.46 10.27
CA TYR A 52 14.28 4.09 11.41
C TYR A 52 15.27 4.84 12.29
N TRP A 53 16.40 4.20 12.58
CA TRP A 53 17.51 4.80 13.32
C TRP A 53 18.01 6.07 12.61
N ARG A 54 18.23 5.99 11.30
CA ARG A 54 18.66 7.15 10.50
C ARG A 54 17.62 8.28 10.52
N ALA A 55 16.34 7.95 10.38
CA ALA A 55 15.27 8.95 10.41
C ALA A 55 15.21 9.68 11.75
N LEU A 56 15.31 8.96 12.87
CA LEU A 56 15.34 9.56 14.20
C LEU A 56 16.60 10.40 14.45
N LEU A 57 17.77 9.93 14.01
CA LEU A 57 19.02 10.70 14.07
C LEU A 57 18.90 12.02 13.32
N CYS A 58 18.40 11.99 12.08
CA CYS A 58 18.24 13.19 11.25
C CYS A 58 17.27 14.20 11.88
N ASN A 59 16.30 13.73 12.64
CA ASN A 59 15.33 14.58 13.35
C ASN A 59 15.82 15.04 14.73
N GLY A 60 17.07 14.73 15.11
CA GLY A 60 17.62 15.09 16.42
C GLY A 60 16.95 14.40 17.60
N ALA A 61 16.22 13.32 17.36
CA ALA A 61 15.52 12.59 18.41
C ALA A 61 16.50 11.69 19.18
N VAL A 62 16.32 11.59 20.50
CA VAL A 62 17.03 10.59 21.31
C VAL A 62 16.55 9.21 20.89
N ILE A 63 17.48 8.34 20.53
CA ILE A 63 17.15 7.01 20.06
C ILE A 63 17.09 6.06 21.25
N THR A 64 15.89 5.58 21.51
CA THR A 64 15.59 4.53 22.45
C THR A 64 14.69 3.52 21.76
N THR A 65 14.56 2.35 22.34
CA THR A 65 13.59 1.34 21.90
C THR A 65 12.17 1.91 21.80
N GLU A 66 11.80 2.78 22.75
CA GLU A 66 10.48 3.42 22.79
C GLU A 66 10.30 4.42 21.64
N THR A 67 11.31 5.23 21.32
CA THR A 67 11.19 6.18 20.21
C THR A 67 11.16 5.48 18.86
N LEU A 68 11.85 4.34 18.71
CA LEU A 68 11.76 3.47 17.54
C LEU A 68 10.38 2.82 17.41
N ARG A 69 9.85 2.27 18.49
CA ARG A 69 8.50 1.71 18.53
C ARG A 69 7.46 2.74 18.13
N ARG A 70 7.50 3.92 18.74
CA ARG A 70 6.55 5.00 18.44
C ARG A 70 6.66 5.47 17.00
N TYR A 71 7.87 5.54 16.45
CA TYR A 71 8.05 5.84 15.03
C TYR A 71 7.40 4.76 14.14
N ALA A 72 7.58 3.49 14.50
CA ALA A 72 6.94 2.35 13.83
C ALA A 72 5.42 2.43 13.84
N GLU A 73 4.84 2.68 15.01
CA GLU A 73 3.40 2.79 15.21
C GLU A 73 2.82 3.94 14.37
N ASN A 74 3.49 5.10 14.36
CA ASN A 74 3.08 6.23 13.53
C ASN A 74 3.13 5.90 12.03
N GLN A 75 4.17 5.20 11.59
CA GLN A 75 4.29 4.77 10.19
C GLN A 75 3.24 3.72 9.84
N LEU A 76 2.95 2.79 10.75
CA LEU A 76 1.90 1.78 10.58
C LEU A 76 0.54 2.44 10.43
N GLU A 77 0.21 3.39 11.30
CA GLU A 77 -1.05 4.12 11.25
C GLU A 77 -1.19 4.91 9.94
N SER A 78 -0.14 5.62 9.54
CA SER A 78 -0.11 6.32 8.24
C SER A 78 -0.28 5.35 7.06
N THR A 79 0.27 4.14 7.18
CA THR A 79 0.15 3.09 6.15
C THR A 79 -1.28 2.54 6.10
N ARG A 80 -1.96 2.38 7.24
CA ARG A 80 -3.36 1.94 7.31
C ARG A 80 -4.31 2.93 6.63
N VAL A 81 -4.17 4.22 6.91
CA VAL A 81 -4.95 5.26 6.22
C VAL A 81 -4.76 5.17 4.70
N LYS A 82 -3.52 4.97 4.25
CA LYS A 82 -3.22 4.79 2.82
C LYS A 82 -3.84 3.51 2.23
N ILE A 83 -3.92 2.43 3.01
CA ILE A 83 -4.61 1.20 2.59
C ILE A 83 -6.09 1.50 2.32
N GLU A 84 -6.78 2.18 3.23
CA GLU A 84 -8.20 2.54 3.07
C GLU A 84 -8.43 3.39 1.81
N GLU A 85 -7.57 4.39 1.56
CA GLU A 85 -7.61 5.19 0.34
C GLU A 85 -7.42 4.35 -0.93
N LEU A 86 -6.47 3.40 -0.90
CA LEU A 86 -6.18 2.52 -2.03
C LEU A 86 -7.31 1.53 -2.27
N GLU A 87 -7.92 0.97 -1.23
CA GLU A 87 -9.10 0.11 -1.31
C GLU A 87 -10.27 0.86 -1.97
N HIS A 88 -10.50 2.10 -1.59
CA HIS A 88 -11.52 2.94 -2.22
C HIS A 88 -11.25 3.13 -3.71
N HIS A 89 -10.01 3.45 -4.11
CA HIS A 89 -9.64 3.58 -5.51
C HIS A 89 -9.75 2.28 -6.30
N VAL A 90 -9.34 1.15 -5.71
CA VAL A 90 -9.51 -0.18 -6.32
C VAL A 90 -10.98 -0.47 -6.55
N GLY A 91 -11.85 -0.20 -5.58
CA GLY A 91 -13.30 -0.37 -5.69
C GLY A 91 -13.91 0.49 -6.80
N GLN A 92 -13.57 1.78 -6.86
CA GLN A 92 -14.01 2.68 -7.93
C GLN A 92 -13.62 2.16 -9.32
N HIS A 93 -12.36 1.74 -9.47
CA HIS A 93 -11.85 1.24 -10.75
C HIS A 93 -12.42 -0.14 -11.11
N ALA A 94 -12.74 -0.98 -10.13
CA ALA A 94 -13.42 -2.26 -10.37
C ALA A 94 -14.82 -2.04 -10.93
N VAL A 95 -15.61 -1.14 -10.34
CA VAL A 95 -16.96 -0.82 -10.83
C VAL A 95 -16.93 -0.27 -12.26
N VAL A 96 -15.98 0.61 -12.57
CA VAL A 96 -15.81 1.12 -13.94
C VAL A 96 -15.44 0.00 -14.91
N LEU A 97 -14.61 -0.94 -14.49
CA LEU A 97 -14.19 -2.06 -15.32
C LEU A 97 -15.35 -3.02 -15.58
N ASP A 98 -16.13 -3.34 -14.56
CA ASP A 98 -17.33 -4.18 -14.65
C ASP A 98 -18.40 -3.56 -15.55
N ALA A 99 -18.51 -2.23 -15.58
CA ALA A 99 -19.43 -1.53 -16.49
C ALA A 99 -18.97 -1.55 -17.97
N LEU A 100 -17.70 -1.86 -18.23
CA LEU A 100 -17.09 -1.85 -19.56
C LEU A 100 -16.86 -3.25 -20.15
N THR A 101 -17.11 -4.31 -19.38
CA THR A 101 -16.96 -5.72 -19.77
C THR A 101 -18.28 -6.46 -19.73
#